data_AF-A0A5A7QBD9-F1
#
_entry.id   AF-A0A5A7QBD9-F1
#
_cell.length_a   1.000
_cell.length_b   1.000
_cell.length_c   1.000
_cell.angle_alpha   90.00
_cell.angle_beta   90.00
_cell.angle_gamma   90.00
#
_symmetry.space_group_name_H-M   'P 1'
#
loop_
_entity.id
_entity.type
_entity.pdbx_description
1 polymer ?
#
loop_
_entity_poly.entity_id
_entity_poly.type
_entity_poly.pdbx_seq_one_letter_code
_entity_poly.pdbx_strand_id
1 'polypeptide(L)'
;MAPPHGGKSAAEANDGSIPERRISSILFVIAMQTEASPLVNKLRLTEDVDSVFPQGVPWVRYSGVDSIGTVSASLVTYASIQALHPDLIINAGTAGGFKEKGASIGDVFLASHVAFHDRRNPLPLRDIYCIGLRQAFSTPNLAKELNLKVAKLSTGNSLDTSPQDAAGIIANDATVKDMEGAAIAYLTDLLKVPTIFLKAVTDIIDGDKPTAEEFLLNLATVTVELGQAAARIIDFINGKTLADLKSGSIHNSLQWSGVQQLDPMVAPHRGETAAELTAGQLPRAAAFPVPSLLLVFLREFDLTYNCCSAFSLFDVCVLIKWWKTL
;
A
#
# COMPACT_ATOMS: atom_id res chain seq x y z
N MET A 1 22.83 25.17 45.05
CA MET A 1 22.52 25.70 43.71
C MET A 1 22.36 24.54 42.76
N ALA A 2 21.15 24.34 42.25
CA ALA A 2 20.81 23.47 41.13
C ALA A 2 19.81 24.25 40.25
N PRO A 3 19.93 24.23 38.90
CA PRO A 3 19.13 25.09 38.03
C PRO A 3 17.72 24.51 37.78
N PRO A 4 16.73 25.35 37.42
CA PRO A 4 15.35 24.92 37.24
C PRO A 4 15.12 24.25 35.87
N HIS A 5 14.27 23.23 35.85
CA HIS A 5 13.84 22.50 34.66
C HIS A 5 12.87 23.33 33.80
N GLY A 6 13.34 23.80 32.66
CA GLY A 6 12.49 24.31 31.57
C GLY A 6 11.98 23.16 30.71
N GLY A 7 10.73 22.77 30.88
CA GLY A 7 10.06 21.83 29.99
C GLY A 7 9.66 22.52 28.68
N LYS A 8 10.35 22.21 27.59
CA LYS A 8 9.82 22.41 26.23
C LYS A 8 9.12 21.14 25.79
N SER A 9 7.84 21.28 25.47
CA SER A 9 7.00 20.29 24.79
C SER A 9 7.73 19.76 23.55
N ALA A 10 8.00 18.46 23.52
CA ALA A 10 8.50 17.75 22.35
C ALA A 10 7.31 17.09 21.65
N ALA A 11 6.71 17.82 20.71
CA ALA A 11 5.71 17.30 19.79
C ALA A 11 5.79 18.06 18.46
N GLU A 12 6.94 17.97 17.80
CA GLU A 12 7.04 18.16 16.35
C GLU A 12 7.79 16.94 15.82
N ALA A 13 7.03 15.93 15.42
CA ALA A 13 7.56 14.86 14.60
C ALA A 13 7.99 15.48 13.28
N ASN A 14 9.27 15.31 12.95
CA ASN A 14 9.91 15.84 11.76
C ASN A 14 9.28 15.18 10.52
N ASP A 15 8.25 15.81 9.94
CA ASP A 15 7.74 15.48 8.60
C ASP A 15 8.89 15.77 7.63
N GLY A 16 9.54 14.72 7.13
CA GLY A 16 10.54 14.87 6.09
C GLY A 16 9.91 15.65 4.94
N SER A 17 10.39 16.87 4.71
CA SER A 17 9.75 17.86 3.84
C SER A 17 9.29 17.23 2.53
N ILE A 18 7.98 17.09 2.35
CA ILE A 18 7.39 16.56 1.12
C ILE A 18 7.85 17.48 -0.02
N PRO A 19 8.41 16.93 -1.12
CA PRO A 19 8.86 17.76 -2.22
C PRO A 19 7.72 18.65 -2.73
N GLU A 20 7.92 19.96 -2.75
CA GLU A 20 6.95 20.95 -3.28
C GLU A 20 6.82 20.90 -4.82
N ARG A 21 7.58 20.03 -5.48
CA ARG A 21 7.47 19.84 -6.93
C ARG A 21 6.17 19.14 -7.28
N ARG A 22 5.63 19.49 -8.45
CA ARG A 22 4.47 18.82 -9.02
C ARG A 22 4.78 17.36 -9.31
N ILE A 23 3.77 16.51 -9.17
CA ILE A 23 3.81 15.12 -9.60
C ILE A 23 3.92 15.13 -11.13
N SER A 24 5.02 14.56 -11.62
CA SER A 24 5.40 14.51 -13.03
C SER A 24 5.42 13.09 -13.58
N SER A 25 5.57 12.09 -12.70
CA SER A 25 5.55 10.67 -13.07
C SER A 25 4.73 9.84 -12.07
N ILE A 26 3.83 9.02 -12.59
CA ILE A 26 3.05 8.05 -11.82
C ILE A 26 3.38 6.66 -12.37
N LEU A 27 3.67 5.73 -11.47
CA LEU A 27 3.83 4.31 -11.79
C LEU A 27 2.62 3.52 -11.29
N PHE A 28 1.94 2.83 -12.19
CA PHE A 28 0.98 1.79 -11.78
C PHE A 28 1.67 0.44 -11.69
N VAL A 29 1.39 -0.28 -10.60
CA VAL A 29 1.77 -1.68 -10.41
C VAL A 29 0.47 -2.49 -10.34
N ILE A 30 0.20 -3.25 -11.40
CA ILE A 30 -1.04 -4.03 -11.58
C ILE A 30 -0.66 -5.49 -11.81
N ALA A 31 -1.28 -6.40 -11.06
CA ALA A 31 -0.90 -7.81 -11.03
C ALA A 31 -1.33 -8.54 -12.31
N MET A 32 -2.55 -8.27 -12.81
CA MET A 32 -3.10 -8.97 -13.96
C MET A 32 -3.21 -8.09 -15.20
N GLN A 33 -2.91 -8.65 -16.38
CA GLN A 33 -3.08 -7.91 -17.65
C GLN A 33 -4.54 -7.51 -17.89
N THR A 34 -5.49 -8.36 -17.50
CA THR A 34 -6.92 -8.07 -17.58
C THR A 34 -7.26 -6.78 -16.82
N GLU A 35 -6.66 -6.59 -15.64
CA GLU A 35 -6.88 -5.42 -14.79
C GLU A 35 -6.32 -4.12 -15.40
N ALA A 36 -5.16 -4.22 -16.05
CA ALA A 36 -4.48 -3.08 -16.65
C ALA A 36 -5.14 -2.62 -17.97
N SER A 37 -5.71 -3.56 -18.73
CA SER A 37 -6.13 -3.34 -20.11
C SER A 37 -7.12 -2.17 -20.29
N PRO A 38 -8.16 -1.98 -19.45
CA PRO A 38 -9.06 -0.83 -19.59
C PRO A 38 -8.37 0.51 -19.41
N LEU A 39 -7.39 0.61 -18.50
CA LEU A 39 -6.62 1.83 -18.28
C LEU A 39 -5.68 2.11 -19.47
N VAL A 40 -4.98 1.09 -19.96
CA VAL A 40 -4.11 1.15 -21.15
C VAL A 40 -4.89 1.68 -22.35
N ASN A 41 -6.05 1.09 -22.62
CA ASN A 41 -6.90 1.48 -23.75
C ASN A 41 -7.43 2.91 -23.61
N LYS A 42 -7.88 3.28 -22.40
CA LYS A 42 -8.43 4.62 -22.13
C LYS A 42 -7.38 5.73 -22.30
N LEU A 43 -6.16 5.48 -21.85
CA LEU A 43 -5.04 6.43 -21.94
C LEU A 43 -4.28 6.34 -23.26
N ARG A 44 -4.62 5.37 -24.13
CA ARG A 44 -3.92 5.08 -25.41
C ARG A 44 -2.42 4.86 -25.21
N LEU A 45 -2.06 4.10 -24.17
CA LEU A 45 -0.67 3.77 -23.90
C LEU A 45 -0.15 2.78 -24.93
N THR A 46 1.09 2.96 -25.32
CA THR A 46 1.81 2.03 -26.21
C THR A 46 2.76 1.17 -25.37
N GLU A 47 2.92 -0.07 -25.80
CA GLU A 47 3.97 -0.95 -25.28
C GLU A 47 5.35 -0.36 -25.57
N ASP A 48 6.24 -0.40 -24.57
CA ASP A 48 7.62 0.07 -24.73
C ASP A 48 8.49 -1.08 -25.25
N VAL A 49 8.99 -0.93 -26.48
CA VAL A 49 9.79 -1.95 -27.16
C VAL A 49 11.26 -1.95 -26.72
N ASP A 50 11.73 -0.87 -26.11
CA ASP A 50 13.11 -0.69 -25.62
C ASP A 50 13.15 -0.76 -24.09
N SER A 51 12.57 -1.83 -23.55
CA SER A 51 12.41 -2.05 -22.11
C SER A 51 13.75 -1.98 -21.36
N VAL A 52 13.79 -1.19 -20.27
CA VAL A 52 14.91 -1.11 -19.31
C VAL A 52 15.13 -2.41 -18.54
N PHE A 53 14.23 -3.37 -18.69
CA PHE A 53 14.30 -4.66 -18.05
C PHE A 53 14.98 -5.69 -18.97
N PRO A 54 15.76 -6.64 -18.42
CA PRO A 54 16.50 -7.63 -19.22
C PRO A 54 15.63 -8.37 -20.27
N GLN A 55 16.18 -8.65 -21.45
CA GLN A 55 15.50 -9.54 -22.40
C GLN A 55 15.25 -10.90 -21.75
N GLY A 56 13.99 -11.34 -21.74
CA GLY A 56 13.55 -12.59 -21.10
C GLY A 56 12.89 -12.42 -19.72
N VAL A 57 12.82 -11.20 -19.16
CA VAL A 57 11.93 -10.90 -18.03
C VAL A 57 10.56 -10.39 -18.52
N PRO A 58 9.46 -10.62 -17.79
CA PRO A 58 8.12 -10.62 -18.36
C PRO A 58 7.48 -9.23 -18.49
N TRP A 59 8.09 -8.35 -19.27
CA TRP A 59 7.53 -7.04 -19.62
C TRP A 59 7.24 -7.01 -21.11
N VAL A 60 6.14 -7.72 -21.43
CA VAL A 60 5.36 -7.87 -22.68
C VAL A 60 6.03 -8.51 -23.92
N ARG A 61 5.64 -9.78 -24.17
CA ARG A 61 5.30 -10.46 -25.45
C ARG A 61 4.60 -11.79 -25.11
N TYR A 62 3.41 -12.04 -25.68
CA TYR A 62 2.34 -12.96 -25.20
C TYR A 62 2.58 -14.50 -25.19
N SER A 63 2.33 -15.18 -24.03
CA SER A 63 1.29 -16.22 -23.73
C SER A 63 1.53 -16.87 -22.33
N GLY A 64 0.57 -16.87 -21.39
CA GLY A 64 0.71 -17.50 -20.05
C GLY A 64 -0.35 -17.09 -19.00
N VAL A 65 -0.21 -17.56 -17.75
CA VAL A 65 -1.01 -17.16 -16.56
C VAL A 65 -0.34 -15.97 -15.86
N ASP A 66 -1.12 -15.04 -15.28
CA ASP A 66 -0.60 -13.86 -14.57
C ASP A 66 0.20 -14.27 -13.30
N SER A 67 1.32 -13.60 -13.03
CA SER A 67 2.19 -13.86 -11.87
C SER A 67 1.78 -13.01 -10.69
N ILE A 68 0.66 -13.41 -10.09
CA ILE A 68 0.11 -12.79 -8.88
C ILE A 68 0.98 -13.10 -7.65
N GLY A 69 0.71 -12.38 -6.56
CA GLY A 69 1.33 -12.64 -5.27
C GLY A 69 2.53 -11.75 -4.94
N THR A 70 2.96 -11.88 -3.69
CA THR A 70 3.83 -10.91 -3.03
C THR A 70 5.25 -10.87 -3.58
N VAL A 71 5.77 -12.00 -4.10
CA VAL A 71 7.15 -12.10 -4.60
C VAL A 71 7.29 -11.35 -5.93
N SER A 72 6.44 -11.68 -6.90
CA SER A 72 6.43 -11.01 -8.21
C SER A 72 6.20 -9.52 -8.04
N ALA A 73 5.15 -9.13 -7.30
CA ALA A 73 4.86 -7.72 -7.03
C ALA A 73 6.04 -6.98 -6.37
N SER A 74 6.80 -7.65 -5.50
CA SER A 74 7.98 -7.07 -4.86
C SER A 74 9.11 -6.83 -5.86
N LEU A 75 9.46 -7.83 -6.66
CA LEU A 75 10.55 -7.73 -7.65
C LEU A 75 10.29 -6.61 -8.65
N VAL A 76 9.05 -6.54 -9.15
CA VAL A 76 8.59 -5.51 -10.09
C VAL A 76 8.70 -4.13 -9.48
N THR A 77 8.10 -3.94 -8.31
CA THR A 77 8.10 -2.65 -7.62
C THR A 77 9.52 -2.16 -7.39
N TYR A 78 10.41 -3.03 -6.90
CA TYR A 78 11.81 -2.69 -6.68
C TYR A 78 12.50 -2.27 -7.97
N ALA A 79 12.43 -3.10 -9.01
CA ALA A 79 13.13 -2.84 -10.27
C ALA A 79 12.59 -1.57 -10.96
N SER A 80 11.29 -1.33 -10.93
CA SER A 80 10.68 -0.13 -11.49
C SER A 80 11.05 1.14 -10.74
N ILE A 81 11.16 1.11 -9.41
CA ILE A 81 11.61 2.29 -8.65
C ILE A 81 13.06 2.63 -9.00
N GLN A 82 13.92 1.62 -9.11
CA GLN A 82 15.32 1.81 -9.48
C GLN A 82 15.47 2.35 -10.90
N ALA A 83 14.65 1.88 -11.85
CA ALA A 83 14.80 2.27 -13.25
C ALA A 83 14.05 3.56 -13.63
N LEU A 84 12.87 3.80 -13.02
CA LEU A 84 11.94 4.84 -13.47
C LEU A 84 11.84 6.03 -12.52
N HIS A 85 12.29 5.88 -11.27
CA HIS A 85 12.26 6.90 -10.21
C HIS A 85 10.91 7.65 -10.12
N PRO A 86 9.77 6.95 -9.91
CA PRO A 86 8.46 7.57 -9.93
C PRO A 86 8.23 8.51 -8.74
N ASP A 87 7.39 9.53 -8.94
CA ASP A 87 7.01 10.47 -7.87
C ASP A 87 5.92 9.88 -6.94
N LEU A 88 5.09 9.03 -7.51
CA LEU A 88 3.96 8.38 -6.86
C LEU A 88 3.73 6.99 -7.48
N ILE A 89 3.46 6.00 -6.64
CA ILE A 89 3.03 4.66 -7.06
C ILE A 89 1.55 4.48 -6.76
N ILE A 90 0.84 3.86 -7.69
CA ILE A 90 -0.55 3.39 -7.51
C ILE A 90 -0.57 1.88 -7.71
N ASN A 91 -0.76 1.12 -6.62
CA ASN A 91 -1.07 -0.29 -6.75
C ASN A 91 -2.59 -0.43 -6.96
N ALA A 92 -2.98 -0.69 -8.21
CA ALA A 92 -4.36 -0.88 -8.61
C ALA A 92 -4.60 -2.36 -8.91
N GLY A 93 -5.73 -2.90 -8.46
CA GLY A 93 -6.13 -4.27 -8.72
C GLY A 93 -7.49 -4.59 -8.15
N THR A 94 -7.99 -5.76 -8.48
CA THR A 94 -9.18 -6.35 -7.86
C THR A 94 -8.83 -6.94 -6.49
N ALA A 95 -9.85 -7.18 -5.68
CA ALA A 95 -9.72 -7.64 -4.30
C ALA A 95 -11.02 -8.31 -3.85
N GLY A 96 -10.92 -9.15 -2.83
CA GLY A 96 -12.09 -9.59 -2.07
C GLY A 96 -12.49 -8.54 -1.04
N GLY A 97 -13.79 -8.46 -0.74
CA GLY A 97 -14.37 -7.53 0.24
C GLY A 97 -15.14 -8.25 1.34
N PHE A 98 -15.28 -7.61 2.50
CA PHE A 98 -16.12 -8.09 3.60
C PHE A 98 -17.43 -7.30 3.68
N LYS A 99 -18.56 -7.97 3.46
CA LYS A 99 -19.90 -7.38 3.50
C LYS A 99 -20.25 -6.90 4.90
N GLU A 100 -19.84 -7.59 5.95
CA GLU A 100 -20.01 -7.13 7.34
C GLU A 100 -19.29 -5.79 7.61
N LYS A 101 -18.26 -5.49 6.83
CA LYS A 101 -17.52 -4.22 6.86
C LYS A 101 -18.02 -3.19 5.85
N GLY A 102 -19.16 -3.45 5.20
CA GLY A 102 -19.82 -2.54 4.25
C GLY A 102 -19.25 -2.56 2.83
N ALA A 103 -18.46 -3.58 2.47
CA ALA A 103 -18.01 -3.78 1.09
C ALA A 103 -19.13 -4.40 0.23
N SER A 104 -19.21 -3.97 -1.02
CA SER A 104 -20.11 -4.50 -2.05
C SER A 104 -19.35 -4.72 -3.35
N ILE A 105 -19.80 -5.67 -4.16
CA ILE A 105 -19.24 -5.91 -5.50
C ILE A 105 -19.23 -4.61 -6.30
N GLY A 106 -18.09 -4.30 -6.93
CA GLY A 106 -17.88 -3.08 -7.70
C GLY A 106 -17.46 -1.85 -6.89
N ASP A 107 -17.47 -1.92 -5.55
CA ASP A 107 -16.88 -0.86 -4.74
C ASP A 107 -15.39 -0.72 -5.05
N VAL A 108 -14.91 0.52 -5.13
CA VAL A 108 -13.49 0.84 -5.27
C VAL A 108 -13.01 1.58 -4.02
N PHE A 109 -12.07 0.98 -3.31
CA PHE A 109 -11.51 1.49 -2.08
C PHE A 109 -10.13 2.09 -2.28
N LEU A 110 -9.83 3.14 -1.51
CA LEU A 110 -8.47 3.56 -1.18
C LEU A 110 -8.05 2.88 0.13
N ALA A 111 -6.94 2.13 0.12
CA ALA A 111 -6.43 1.59 1.38
C ALA A 111 -5.75 2.70 2.20
N SER A 112 -6.16 2.84 3.47
CA SER A 112 -5.52 3.69 4.47
C SER A 112 -4.28 3.05 5.07
N HIS A 113 -4.37 1.74 5.33
CA HIS A 113 -3.32 0.91 5.88
C HIS A 113 -3.35 -0.46 5.20
N VAL A 114 -2.19 -1.10 5.17
CA VAL A 114 -2.01 -2.45 4.61
C VAL A 114 -1.21 -3.31 5.59
N ALA A 115 -1.54 -4.59 5.68
CA ALA A 115 -0.85 -5.56 6.55
C ALA A 115 -0.93 -6.98 5.98
N PHE A 116 0.00 -7.85 6.35
CA PHE A 116 -0.08 -9.28 6.03
C PHE A 116 -0.99 -10.04 7.00
N HIS A 117 -1.68 -11.07 6.50
CA HIS A 117 -2.38 -12.05 7.34
C HIS A 117 -1.75 -13.45 7.31
N ASP A 118 -0.91 -13.75 6.32
CA ASP A 118 -0.32 -15.08 6.09
C ASP A 118 1.09 -15.25 6.67
N ARG A 119 1.69 -14.19 7.24
CA ARG A 119 3.02 -14.20 7.87
C ARG A 119 2.88 -14.31 9.38
N ARG A 120 3.16 -15.50 9.93
CA ARG A 120 2.95 -15.79 11.36
C ARG A 120 4.25 -16.20 12.02
N ASN A 121 4.70 -15.40 12.99
CA ASN A 121 5.87 -15.72 13.81
C ASN A 121 5.58 -15.31 15.27
N PRO A 122 5.35 -16.26 16.19
CA PRO A 122 4.92 -15.96 17.56
C PRO A 122 6.04 -15.43 18.46
N LEU A 123 7.27 -15.27 17.94
CA LEU A 123 8.38 -14.73 18.72
C LEU A 123 8.20 -13.22 18.93
N PRO A 124 8.49 -12.69 20.14
CA PRO A 124 8.36 -11.26 20.43
C PRO A 124 9.08 -10.40 19.39
N LEU A 125 8.42 -9.31 18.96
CA LEU A 125 8.84 -8.37 17.92
C LEU A 125 8.84 -8.93 16.49
N ARG A 126 8.99 -10.26 16.30
CA ARG A 126 8.87 -10.89 14.97
C ARG A 126 7.42 -10.97 14.52
N ASP A 127 6.49 -11.10 15.46
CA ASP A 127 5.05 -10.99 15.25
C ASP A 127 4.67 -9.66 14.58
N ILE A 128 5.11 -8.54 15.15
CA ILE A 128 4.84 -7.19 14.63
C ILE A 128 5.47 -7.01 13.25
N TYR A 129 6.73 -7.47 13.08
CA TYR A 129 7.41 -7.44 11.78
C TYR A 129 6.65 -8.24 10.71
N CYS A 130 6.19 -9.44 11.07
CA CYS A 130 5.48 -10.32 10.15
C CYS A 130 4.11 -9.76 9.75
N ILE A 131 3.35 -9.18 10.68
CA ILE A 131 2.12 -8.43 10.36
C ILE A 131 2.44 -7.27 9.42
N GLY A 132 3.52 -6.55 9.70
CA GLY A 132 4.07 -5.55 8.78
C GLY A 132 3.09 -4.43 8.46
N LEU A 133 2.33 -3.97 9.46
CA LEU A 133 1.35 -2.89 9.29
C LEU A 133 2.04 -1.61 8.78
N ARG A 134 1.58 -1.10 7.64
CA ARG A 134 2.06 0.15 7.04
C ARG A 134 0.91 1.05 6.65
N GLN A 135 1.12 2.35 6.84
CA GLN A 135 0.18 3.37 6.37
C GLN A 135 0.45 3.65 4.89
N ALA A 136 -0.61 3.71 4.09
CA ALA A 136 -0.53 4.21 2.73
C ALA A 136 -0.26 5.73 2.74
N PHE A 137 0.18 6.28 1.60
CA PHE A 137 0.29 7.72 1.48
C PHE A 137 -1.08 8.37 1.67
N SER A 138 -1.18 9.30 2.63
CA SER A 138 -2.44 9.95 2.99
C SER A 138 -2.97 10.82 1.85
N THR A 139 -4.24 10.62 1.46
CA THR A 139 -4.87 11.35 0.35
C THR A 139 -6.33 11.76 0.61
N PRO A 140 -6.67 12.37 1.77
CA PRO A 140 -8.06 12.73 2.11
C PRO A 140 -8.73 13.68 1.11
N ASN A 141 -7.99 14.58 0.44
CA ASN A 141 -8.58 15.43 -0.60
C ASN A 141 -9.02 14.62 -1.82
N LEU A 142 -8.19 13.67 -2.25
CA LEU A 142 -8.50 12.76 -3.35
C LEU A 142 -9.71 11.90 -2.98
N ALA A 143 -9.69 11.31 -1.78
CA ALA A 143 -10.80 10.48 -1.29
C ALA A 143 -12.12 11.27 -1.25
N LYS A 144 -12.09 12.51 -0.75
CA LYS A 144 -13.24 13.39 -0.66
C LYS A 144 -13.76 13.81 -2.04
N GLU A 145 -12.88 14.32 -2.91
CA GLU A 145 -13.25 14.84 -4.23
C GLU A 145 -13.87 13.75 -5.12
N LEU A 146 -13.29 12.55 -5.06
CA LEU A 146 -13.75 11.42 -5.86
C LEU A 146 -14.78 10.54 -5.15
N ASN A 147 -15.20 10.92 -3.93
CA ASN A 147 -16.09 10.16 -3.07
C ASN A 147 -15.72 8.67 -2.95
N LEU A 148 -14.42 8.41 -2.79
CA LEU A 148 -13.90 7.05 -2.69
C LEU A 148 -13.97 6.55 -1.26
N LYS A 149 -14.42 5.29 -1.09
CA LYS A 149 -14.42 4.62 0.21
C LYS A 149 -12.98 4.40 0.67
N VAL A 150 -12.74 4.50 1.98
CA VAL A 150 -11.42 4.28 2.58
C VAL A 150 -11.49 3.08 3.52
N ALA A 151 -10.53 2.17 3.42
CA ALA A 151 -10.53 0.90 4.13
C ALA A 151 -9.13 0.47 4.59
N LYS A 152 -9.03 -0.55 5.44
CA LYS A 152 -7.76 -1.29 5.65
C LYS A 152 -7.72 -2.51 4.73
N LEU A 153 -6.53 -2.80 4.21
CA LEU A 153 -6.24 -3.92 3.34
C LEU A 153 -5.44 -4.99 4.07
N SER A 154 -5.78 -6.26 3.84
CA SER A 154 -4.98 -7.38 4.31
C SER A 154 -4.49 -8.27 3.15
N THR A 155 -3.20 -8.57 3.13
CA THR A 155 -2.54 -9.27 2.02
C THR A 155 -2.06 -10.66 2.43
N GLY A 156 -2.19 -11.63 1.52
CA GLY A 156 -1.59 -12.96 1.64
C GLY A 156 -1.52 -13.67 0.29
N ASN A 157 -0.72 -14.71 0.15
CA ASN A 157 -0.45 -15.33 -1.16
C ASN A 157 -1.49 -16.36 -1.61
N SER A 158 -2.54 -16.56 -0.82
CA SER A 158 -3.62 -17.50 -1.11
C SER A 158 -4.88 -16.76 -1.51
N LEU A 159 -5.53 -17.20 -2.60
CA LEU A 159 -6.83 -16.66 -3.03
C LEU A 159 -7.93 -17.04 -2.02
N ASP A 160 -7.93 -18.30 -1.56
CA ASP A 160 -8.82 -18.77 -0.51
C ASP A 160 -8.48 -18.14 0.85
N THR A 161 -9.29 -18.46 1.86
CA THR A 161 -9.13 -17.95 3.23
C THR A 161 -9.24 -19.11 4.21
N SER A 162 -8.10 -19.59 4.72
CA SER A 162 -8.11 -20.57 5.80
C SER A 162 -8.61 -19.96 7.11
N PRO A 163 -9.02 -20.76 8.11
CA PRO A 163 -9.39 -20.23 9.43
C PRO A 163 -8.28 -19.38 10.08
N GLN A 164 -7.01 -19.73 9.85
CA GLN A 164 -5.86 -18.99 10.36
C GLN A 164 -5.69 -17.65 9.65
N ASP A 165 -5.95 -17.60 8.34
CA ASP A 165 -5.91 -16.35 7.59
C ASP A 165 -7.08 -15.45 7.98
N ALA A 166 -8.29 -16.00 8.14
CA ALA A 166 -9.45 -15.27 8.64
C ALA A 166 -9.17 -14.59 9.99
N ALA A 167 -8.55 -15.31 10.94
CA ALA A 167 -8.16 -14.74 12.22
C ALA A 167 -7.18 -13.55 12.07
N GLY A 168 -6.19 -13.67 11.16
CA GLY A 168 -5.26 -12.58 10.85
C GLY A 168 -5.95 -11.37 10.20
N ILE A 169 -6.86 -11.61 9.27
CA ILE A 169 -7.64 -10.56 8.60
C ILE A 169 -8.52 -9.80 9.60
N ILE A 170 -9.20 -10.52 10.50
CA ILE A 170 -10.02 -9.95 11.57
C ILE A 170 -9.15 -9.11 12.52
N ALA A 171 -7.98 -9.64 12.93
CA ALA A 171 -7.05 -8.92 13.80
C ALA A 171 -6.51 -7.63 13.15
N ASN A 172 -6.35 -7.64 11.83
CA ASN A 172 -5.97 -6.46 11.05
C ASN A 172 -7.14 -5.46 10.86
N ASP A 173 -8.37 -5.83 11.22
CA ASP A 173 -9.59 -5.04 11.01
C ASP A 173 -9.75 -4.62 9.53
N ALA A 174 -9.47 -5.56 8.63
CA ALA A 174 -9.49 -5.29 7.18
C ALA A 174 -10.90 -5.37 6.60
N THR A 175 -11.17 -4.50 5.62
CA THR A 175 -12.40 -4.50 4.81
C THR A 175 -12.17 -5.12 3.44
N VAL A 176 -10.92 -5.11 2.96
CA VAL A 176 -10.51 -5.66 1.67
C VAL A 176 -9.32 -6.61 1.83
N LYS A 177 -9.26 -7.67 1.01
CA LYS A 177 -8.20 -8.69 0.97
C LYS A 177 -7.60 -8.78 -0.43
N ASP A 178 -6.27 -8.82 -0.52
CA ASP A 178 -5.56 -9.01 -1.79
C ASP A 178 -4.33 -9.92 -1.66
N MET A 179 -3.51 -9.97 -2.71
CA MET A 179 -2.33 -10.83 -2.78
C MET A 179 -0.99 -10.10 -2.95
N GLU A 180 -0.97 -8.76 -3.03
CA GLU A 180 0.24 -7.98 -3.34
C GLU A 180 0.49 -6.78 -2.41
N GLY A 181 -0.56 -6.10 -1.95
CA GLY A 181 -0.49 -4.72 -1.45
C GLY A 181 0.51 -4.49 -0.32
N ALA A 182 0.52 -5.34 0.71
CA ALA A 182 1.44 -5.19 1.84
C ALA A 182 2.92 -5.39 1.44
N ALA A 183 3.20 -6.18 0.39
CA ALA A 183 4.56 -6.38 -0.10
C ALA A 183 5.07 -5.15 -0.88
N ILE A 184 4.19 -4.55 -1.68
CA ILE A 184 4.46 -3.28 -2.35
C ILE A 184 4.70 -2.19 -1.31
N ALA A 185 3.83 -2.05 -0.30
CA ALA A 185 4.02 -1.06 0.76
C ALA A 185 5.33 -1.24 1.54
N TYR A 186 5.74 -2.49 1.77
CA TYR A 186 7.01 -2.78 2.42
C TYR A 186 8.20 -2.19 1.65
N LEU A 187 8.23 -2.38 0.33
CA LEU A 187 9.31 -1.87 -0.51
C LEU A 187 9.25 -0.36 -0.69
N THR A 188 8.06 0.20 -0.87
CA THR A 188 7.92 1.63 -1.12
C THR A 188 8.21 2.46 0.13
N ASP A 189 7.95 1.93 1.32
CA ASP A 189 8.43 2.53 2.57
C ASP A 189 9.96 2.42 2.72
N LEU A 190 10.57 1.29 2.33
CA LEU A 190 12.03 1.14 2.32
C LEU A 190 12.70 2.16 1.38
N LEU A 191 12.14 2.34 0.19
CA LEU A 191 12.67 3.21 -0.86
C LEU A 191 12.12 4.64 -0.80
N LYS A 192 11.28 4.95 0.20
CA LYS A 192 10.69 6.27 0.46
C LYS A 192 9.94 6.86 -0.73
N VAL A 193 9.19 6.03 -1.44
CA VAL A 193 8.31 6.44 -2.55
C VAL A 193 6.84 6.47 -2.09
N PRO A 194 6.16 7.61 -2.16
CA PRO A 194 4.72 7.70 -1.87
C PRO A 194 3.90 6.65 -2.64
N THR A 195 3.02 5.94 -1.95
CA THR A 195 2.22 4.87 -2.55
C THR A 195 0.77 4.90 -2.07
N ILE A 196 -0.17 4.82 -3.02
CA ILE A 196 -1.60 4.64 -2.78
C ILE A 196 -2.07 3.30 -3.36
N PHE A 197 -3.11 2.74 -2.76
CA PHE A 197 -3.66 1.43 -3.12
C PHE A 197 -5.12 1.59 -3.52
N LEU A 198 -5.45 1.17 -4.73
CA LEU A 198 -6.79 1.22 -5.30
C LEU A 198 -7.31 -0.21 -5.49
N LYS A 199 -8.33 -0.60 -4.72
CA LYS A 199 -8.80 -1.99 -4.66
C LYS A 199 -10.27 -2.08 -5.01
N ALA A 200 -10.58 -2.77 -6.09
CA ALA A 200 -11.95 -2.94 -6.58
C ALA A 200 -12.52 -4.31 -6.20
N VAL A 201 -13.67 -4.34 -5.56
CA VAL A 201 -14.22 -5.57 -4.96
C VAL A 201 -14.88 -6.47 -6.01
N THR A 202 -14.31 -7.66 -6.24
CA THR A 202 -14.80 -8.67 -7.19
C THR A 202 -15.60 -9.80 -6.56
N ASP A 203 -15.38 -10.05 -5.28
CA ASP A 203 -15.94 -11.17 -4.53
C ASP A 203 -16.15 -10.78 -3.06
N ILE A 204 -17.18 -11.35 -2.43
CA ILE A 204 -17.52 -11.15 -1.02
C ILE A 204 -17.05 -12.37 -0.23
N ILE A 205 -16.02 -12.19 0.59
CA ILE A 205 -15.32 -13.29 1.29
C ILE A 205 -16.20 -13.93 2.37
N ASP A 206 -17.00 -13.11 3.06
CA ASP A 206 -18.01 -13.51 4.04
C ASP A 206 -19.39 -13.73 3.40
N GLY A 207 -19.42 -14.01 2.09
CA GLY A 207 -20.63 -14.23 1.29
C GLY A 207 -20.94 -15.71 1.06
N ASP A 208 -22.06 -15.95 0.38
CA ASP A 208 -22.58 -17.31 0.15
C ASP A 208 -21.96 -18.01 -1.07
N LYS A 209 -21.21 -17.28 -1.92
CA LYS A 209 -20.65 -17.81 -3.17
C LYS A 209 -19.17 -18.20 -3.00
N PRO A 210 -18.70 -19.25 -3.70
CA PRO A 210 -17.28 -19.54 -3.75
C PRO A 210 -16.47 -18.38 -4.32
N THR A 211 -15.40 -17.98 -3.63
CA THR A 211 -14.52 -16.85 -4.00
C THR A 211 -14.09 -16.87 -5.46
N ALA A 212 -13.56 -17.99 -5.95
CA ALA A 212 -13.06 -18.08 -7.32
C ALA A 212 -14.18 -17.92 -8.37
N GLU A 213 -15.38 -18.42 -8.09
CA GLU A 213 -16.52 -18.29 -9.01
C GLU A 213 -17.04 -16.85 -9.05
N GLU A 214 -17.20 -16.20 -7.89
CA GLU A 214 -17.67 -14.82 -7.84
C GLU A 214 -16.64 -13.85 -8.42
N PHE A 215 -15.36 -14.09 -8.16
CA PHE A 215 -14.24 -13.39 -8.79
C PHE A 215 -14.34 -13.42 -10.31
N LEU A 216 -14.39 -14.62 -10.91
CA LEU A 216 -14.45 -14.78 -12.37
C LEU A 216 -15.73 -14.19 -12.98
N LEU A 217 -16.86 -14.30 -12.28
CA LEU A 217 -18.15 -13.76 -12.72
C LEU A 217 -18.12 -12.23 -12.84
N ASN A 218 -17.48 -11.56 -11.89
CA ASN A 218 -17.52 -10.10 -11.78
C ASN A 218 -16.29 -9.41 -12.39
N LEU A 219 -15.20 -10.15 -12.65
CA LEU A 219 -13.90 -9.61 -13.06
C LEU A 219 -14.02 -8.59 -14.20
N ALA A 220 -14.72 -8.93 -15.28
CA ALA A 220 -14.83 -8.05 -16.45
C ALA A 220 -15.48 -6.70 -16.12
N THR A 221 -16.60 -6.71 -15.39
CA THR A 221 -17.34 -5.49 -15.02
C THR A 221 -16.59 -4.66 -13.98
N VAL A 222 -16.07 -5.29 -12.93
CA VAL A 222 -15.36 -4.60 -11.85
C VAL A 222 -14.05 -3.99 -12.36
N THR A 223 -13.39 -4.62 -13.32
CA THR A 223 -12.18 -4.05 -13.93
C THR A 223 -12.46 -2.78 -14.73
N VAL A 224 -13.62 -2.68 -15.38
CA VAL A 224 -14.04 -1.42 -16.03
C VAL A 224 -14.19 -0.31 -14.99
N GLU A 225 -14.82 -0.59 -13.84
CA GLU A 225 -14.95 0.38 -12.74
C GLU A 225 -13.59 0.77 -12.14
N LEU A 226 -12.68 -0.19 -11.96
CA LEU A 226 -11.30 0.07 -11.54
C LEU A 226 -10.58 1.01 -12.50
N GLY A 227 -10.65 0.74 -13.82
CA GLY A 227 -10.05 1.58 -14.84
C GLY A 227 -10.65 2.99 -14.90
N GLN A 228 -11.96 3.13 -14.68
CA GLN A 228 -12.61 4.43 -14.58
C GLN A 228 -12.15 5.20 -13.35
N ALA A 229 -12.08 4.56 -12.19
CA ALA A 229 -11.60 5.17 -10.95
C ALA A 229 -10.13 5.59 -11.07
N ALA A 230 -9.26 4.74 -11.63
CA ALA A 230 -7.86 5.05 -11.89
C ALA A 230 -7.72 6.28 -12.81
N ALA A 231 -8.52 6.39 -13.87
CA ALA A 231 -8.51 7.56 -14.73
C ALA A 231 -8.95 8.85 -14.01
N ARG A 232 -10.00 8.79 -13.19
CA ARG A 232 -10.43 9.95 -12.37
C ARG A 232 -9.34 10.38 -11.38
N ILE A 233 -8.59 9.43 -10.83
CA ILE A 233 -7.44 9.70 -9.96
C ILE A 233 -6.31 10.41 -10.74
N ILE A 234 -5.99 9.95 -11.95
CA ILE A 234 -4.99 10.60 -12.80
C ILE A 234 -5.42 12.05 -13.11
N ASP A 235 -6.68 12.24 -13.49
CA ASP A 235 -7.22 13.58 -13.77
C ASP A 235 -7.14 14.49 -12.55
N PHE A 236 -7.42 13.96 -11.35
CA PHE A 236 -7.28 14.69 -10.10
C PHE A 236 -5.83 15.06 -9.79
N ILE A 237 -4.88 14.13 -9.96
CA ILE A 237 -3.46 14.32 -9.64
C ILE A 237 -2.78 15.28 -10.63
N ASN A 238 -3.26 15.34 -11.87
CA ASN A 238 -2.64 16.14 -12.92
C ASN A 238 -2.48 17.63 -12.50
N GLY A 239 -1.23 18.10 -12.47
CA GLY A 239 -0.88 19.47 -12.07
C GLY A 239 -0.77 19.72 -10.56
N LYS A 240 -1.00 18.71 -9.72
CA LYS A 240 -0.89 18.79 -8.26
C LYS A 240 0.48 18.36 -7.73
N THR A 241 0.80 18.81 -6.53
CA THR A 241 1.90 18.30 -5.69
C THR A 241 1.42 17.15 -4.81
N LEU A 242 2.35 16.44 -4.15
CA LEU A 242 2.01 15.43 -3.14
C LEU A 242 1.27 16.03 -1.94
N ALA A 243 1.55 17.28 -1.57
CA ALA A 243 0.88 17.98 -0.47
C ALA A 243 -0.61 18.26 -0.78
N ASP A 244 -0.92 18.61 -2.03
CA ASP A 244 -2.29 18.86 -2.48
C ASP A 244 -3.22 17.64 -2.34
N LEU A 245 -2.65 16.43 -2.23
CA LEU A 245 -3.41 15.22 -1.96
C LEU A 245 -3.77 15.07 -0.46
N LYS A 246 -2.91 15.55 0.45
CA LYS A 246 -3.03 15.43 1.92
C LYS A 246 -3.94 16.47 2.55
N SER A 247 -3.88 17.71 2.08
CA SER A 247 -4.69 18.84 2.55
C SER A 247 -4.30 20.07 1.73
N GLY A 248 -5.27 20.83 1.24
CA GLY A 248 -4.97 22.10 0.59
C GLY A 248 -4.86 23.18 1.65
N SER A 249 -3.71 23.86 1.73
CA SER A 249 -3.77 25.30 2.00
C SER A 249 -4.55 25.90 0.85
N ILE A 250 -5.85 26.11 1.05
CA ILE A 250 -6.58 27.09 0.27
C ILE A 250 -5.90 28.41 0.63
N HIS A 251 -5.09 28.97 -0.27
CA HIS A 251 -4.72 30.38 -0.21
C HIS A 251 -6.00 31.20 -0.48
N ASN A 252 -6.92 31.21 0.48
CA ASN A 252 -8.00 32.17 0.56
C ASN A 252 -7.72 33.05 1.77
N SER A 253 -7.32 34.28 1.47
CA SER A 253 -7.32 35.41 2.40
C SER A 253 -8.75 35.66 2.87
N LEU A 254 -9.19 34.95 3.90
CA LEU A 254 -10.39 35.25 4.68
C LEU A 254 -10.04 35.09 6.15
N GLN A 255 -9.89 36.25 6.81
CA GLN A 255 -9.79 36.36 8.25
C GLN A 255 -10.99 35.67 8.90
N TRP A 256 -10.75 34.70 9.78
CA TRP A 256 -11.78 34.19 10.67
C TRP A 256 -11.44 34.60 12.11
N SER A 257 -12.21 35.57 12.60
CA SER A 257 -12.33 35.96 13.99
C SER A 257 -13.17 34.93 14.76
N GLY A 258 -12.71 34.48 15.92
CA GLY A 258 -13.60 33.88 16.92
C GLY A 258 -13.02 32.71 17.68
N VAL A 259 -12.35 33.00 18.79
CA VAL A 259 -12.09 32.07 19.89
C VAL A 259 -13.40 31.89 20.68
N GLN A 260 -13.84 30.66 20.92
CA GLN A 260 -14.58 30.33 22.13
C GLN A 260 -13.96 29.10 22.79
N GLN A 261 -13.41 29.38 23.97
CA GLN A 261 -12.72 28.48 24.88
C GLN A 261 -13.78 27.68 25.65
N LEU A 262 -13.75 26.35 25.55
CA LEU A 262 -14.58 25.46 26.37
C LEU A 262 -13.83 25.10 27.65
N ASP A 263 -14.48 25.29 28.80
CA ASP A 263 -13.97 24.96 30.13
C ASP A 263 -13.74 23.45 30.31
N PRO A 264 -12.66 23.03 31.01
CA PRO A 264 -12.43 21.63 31.31
C PRO A 264 -13.36 21.13 32.43
N MET A 265 -14.08 20.04 32.15
CA MET A 265 -14.91 19.33 33.13
C MET A 265 -14.07 18.67 34.24
N VAL A 266 -14.58 18.79 35.46
CA VAL A 266 -14.05 18.25 36.71
C VAL A 266 -14.25 16.72 36.78
N ALA A 267 -13.18 15.97 37.08
CA ALA A 267 -13.26 14.53 37.37
C ALA A 267 -13.48 14.30 38.88
N PRO A 268 -14.35 13.35 39.30
CA PRO A 268 -14.57 13.06 40.71
C PRO A 268 -13.53 12.09 41.31
N HIS A 269 -13.41 12.19 42.64
CA HIS A 269 -12.38 11.61 43.49
C HIS A 269 -12.39 10.07 43.63
N ARG A 270 -11.19 9.58 43.98
CA ARG A 270 -10.75 8.19 44.23
C ARG A 270 -11.50 7.49 45.38
N GLY A 271 -11.75 6.21 45.19
CA GLY A 271 -11.83 5.20 46.26
C GLY A 271 -10.74 4.14 46.02
N GLU A 272 -9.93 3.89 47.04
CA GLU A 272 -8.78 2.97 47.04
C GLU A 272 -9.23 1.51 47.23
N THR A 273 -8.59 0.59 46.49
CA THR A 273 -8.00 -0.64 47.06
C THR A 273 -6.83 -1.06 46.17
N ALA A 274 -5.65 -1.09 46.76
CA ALA A 274 -4.38 -1.44 46.14
C ALA A 274 -4.23 -2.96 45.96
N ALA A 275 -3.74 -3.37 44.80
CA ALA A 275 -2.94 -4.58 44.65
C ALA A 275 -1.67 -4.18 43.88
N GLU A 276 -0.55 -4.22 44.58
CA GLU A 276 0.78 -3.90 44.08
C GLU A 276 1.21 -4.87 42.98
N LEU A 277 1.52 -4.34 41.80
CA LEU A 277 2.49 -4.93 40.89
C LEU A 277 3.38 -3.79 40.38
N THR A 278 4.65 -3.89 40.74
CA THR A 278 5.73 -2.93 40.52
C THR A 278 5.87 -2.49 39.06
N ALA A 279 5.71 -1.18 38.82
CA ALA A 279 6.03 -0.53 37.56
C ALA A 279 7.55 -0.43 37.38
N GLY A 280 8.11 -1.35 36.58
CA GLY A 280 9.42 -1.16 35.96
C GLY A 280 9.33 -0.03 34.94
N GLN A 281 10.30 0.88 34.98
CA GLN A 281 10.44 2.05 34.12
C GLN A 281 10.32 1.67 32.63
N LEU A 282 9.29 2.20 31.94
CA LEU A 282 9.20 2.16 30.47
C LEU A 282 10.23 3.14 29.88
N PRO A 283 11.20 2.70 29.05
CA PRO A 283 12.05 3.62 28.32
C PRO A 283 11.26 4.30 27.21
N ARG A 284 11.57 5.59 26.98
CA ARG A 284 11.12 6.39 25.83
C ARG A 284 11.32 5.60 24.52
N ALA A 285 10.35 5.71 23.61
CA ALA A 285 10.40 5.17 22.27
C ALA A 285 11.70 5.59 21.56
N ALA A 286 12.64 4.65 21.45
CA ALA A 286 13.77 4.80 20.56
C ALA A 286 13.30 4.49 19.14
N ALA A 287 13.75 5.28 18.16
CA ALA A 287 13.69 4.87 16.76
C ALA A 287 14.52 3.59 16.62
N PHE A 288 13.87 2.44 16.44
CA PHE A 288 14.55 1.16 16.36
C PHE A 288 14.94 0.84 14.91
N PRO A 289 16.14 0.29 14.69
CA PRO A 289 16.65 0.02 13.34
C PRO A 289 15.79 -1.03 12.64
N VAL A 290 15.58 -0.82 11.34
CA VAL A 290 15.03 -1.82 10.42
C VAL A 290 15.84 -3.12 10.61
N PRO A 291 15.20 -4.29 10.84
CA PRO A 291 15.94 -5.54 10.94
C PRO A 291 16.70 -5.78 9.63
N SER A 292 18.02 -5.63 9.68
CA SER A 292 18.92 -5.93 8.57
C SER A 292 18.93 -7.44 8.39
N LEU A 293 18.56 -7.91 7.19
CA LEU A 293 19.07 -9.20 6.75
C LEU A 293 20.61 -9.07 6.73
N LEU A 294 21.31 -9.82 7.59
CA LEU A 294 22.76 -9.90 7.54
C LEU A 294 23.15 -10.66 6.28
N LEU A 295 23.47 -9.93 5.22
CA LEU A 295 24.02 -10.50 4.00
C LEU A 295 25.51 -10.80 4.26
N VAL A 296 25.83 -12.04 4.63
CA VAL A 296 27.23 -12.48 4.70
C VAL A 296 27.68 -12.85 3.29
N PHE A 297 28.36 -11.91 2.63
CA PHE A 297 28.98 -12.14 1.33
C PHE A 297 30.36 -12.77 1.54
N LEU A 298 30.47 -14.10 1.41
CA LEU A 298 31.77 -14.77 1.32
C LEU A 298 32.24 -14.67 -0.15
N ARG A 299 33.28 -13.87 -0.39
CA ARG A 299 33.96 -13.81 -1.69
C ARG A 299 34.92 -15.00 -1.82
N GLU A 300 34.99 -15.53 -3.04
CA GLU A 300 35.90 -16.57 -3.58
C GLU A 300 35.49 -18.04 -3.38
N PHE A 301 34.77 -18.57 -4.38
CA PHE A 301 35.14 -19.84 -5.00
C PHE A 301 35.01 -19.70 -6.52
N ASP A 302 36.14 -19.84 -7.19
CA ASP A 302 36.29 -19.92 -8.64
C ASP A 302 35.76 -21.28 -9.10
N LEU A 303 34.61 -21.30 -9.78
CA LEU A 303 34.10 -22.47 -10.48
C LEU A 303 33.49 -22.04 -11.81
N THR A 304 34.32 -22.08 -12.84
CA THR A 304 33.89 -22.18 -14.23
C THR A 304 32.94 -23.37 -14.40
N TYR A 305 31.70 -23.12 -14.78
CA TYR A 305 30.83 -24.14 -15.37
C TYR A 305 30.01 -23.56 -16.53
N ASN A 306 30.30 -24.07 -17.73
CA ASN A 306 29.35 -24.14 -18.84
C ASN A 306 28.23 -25.10 -18.44
N CYS A 307 26.97 -24.72 -18.65
CA CYS A 307 25.90 -25.71 -18.78
C CYS A 307 24.77 -25.23 -19.69
N CYS A 308 24.36 -26.15 -20.55
CA CYS A 308 23.38 -26.03 -21.62
C CYS A 308 21.93 -25.80 -21.16
N SER A 309 21.17 -25.20 -22.08
CA SER A 309 19.75 -25.38 -22.44
C SER A 309 18.74 -25.98 -21.46
N ALA A 310 17.56 -25.34 -21.52
CA ALA A 310 16.20 -25.82 -21.21
C ALA A 310 15.72 -25.65 -19.76
N PHE A 311 14.96 -24.57 -19.52
CA PHE A 311 13.82 -24.57 -18.61
C PHE A 311 12.73 -23.63 -19.17
N SER A 312 11.60 -24.21 -19.56
CA SER A 312 10.35 -23.52 -19.86
C SER A 312 9.53 -23.39 -18.58
N LEU A 313 8.97 -22.21 -18.30
CA LEU A 313 7.71 -21.92 -17.57
C LEU A 313 7.61 -20.38 -17.41
N PHE A 314 6.44 -19.79 -17.64
CA PHE A 314 6.20 -18.40 -18.11
C PHE A 314 5.24 -17.61 -17.19
N ASP A 315 5.33 -16.28 -17.13
CA ASP A 315 4.79 -15.41 -16.04
C ASP A 315 4.52 -13.92 -16.49
N VAL A 316 3.57 -13.13 -15.92
CA VAL A 316 3.19 -11.72 -16.32
C VAL A 316 2.92 -10.76 -15.12
N CYS A 317 3.38 -9.50 -15.19
CA CYS A 317 2.93 -8.33 -14.39
C CYS A 317 2.95 -7.06 -15.30
N VAL A 318 2.10 -6.05 -15.07
CA VAL A 318 2.01 -4.88 -15.97
C VAL A 318 2.48 -3.59 -15.31
N LEU A 319 3.36 -2.87 -16.02
CA LEU A 319 3.87 -1.56 -15.62
C LEU A 319 3.37 -0.48 -16.58
N ILE A 320 2.75 0.55 -16.02
CA ILE A 320 2.31 1.73 -16.77
C ILE A 320 3.02 2.95 -16.19
N LYS A 321 3.85 3.59 -17.00
CA LYS A 321 4.44 4.91 -16.71
C LYS A 321 3.65 5.96 -17.50
N TRP A 322 3.03 6.91 -16.82
CA TRP A 322 2.36 8.04 -17.46
C TRP A 322 3.21 9.30 -17.35
N TRP A 323 3.42 9.98 -18.49
CA TRP A 323 4.06 11.29 -18.58
C TRP A 323 3.16 12.21 -19.40
N LYS A 324 2.93 13.44 -18.92
CA LYS A 324 2.36 14.51 -19.74
C LYS A 324 3.38 15.64 -19.79
N THR A 325 4.05 15.78 -20.93
CA THR A 325 4.78 16.99 -21.28
C THR A 325 3.74 18.07 -21.56
N LEU A 326 3.74 19.13 -20.72
CA LEU A 326 3.16 20.42 -21.09
C LEU A 326 4.19 21.19 -21.90
#